data_AF-A0A9E4TBT1-F1
#
_entry.id   AF-A0A9E4TBT1-F1
#
_cell.length_a   1.000
_cell.length_b   1.000
_cell.length_c   1.000
_cell.angle_alpha   90.00
_cell.angle_beta   90.00
_cell.angle_gamma   90.00
#
_symmetry.space_group_name_H-M   'P 1'
#
loop_
_entity.id
_entity.type
_entity.pdbx_description
1 polymer ?
#
loop_
_entity_poly.entity_id
_entity_poly.type
_entity_poly.pdbx_seq_one_letter_code
_entity_poly.pdbx_strand_id
1 'polypeptide(L)'
;MITTQHLTSDQLQQRIDRLPRMRLAHLPTPLEEMPRLTEKLGGPKIWIKREDMTGLAYGGNKARHYEFEMPHVQNEGYDVMI
;
A
#
# COMPACT_ATOMS: atom_id res chain seq x y z
N MET A 1 8.62 -5.24 31.30
CA MET A 1 7.30 -4.83 30.77
C MET A 1 7.56 -3.85 29.63
N ILE A 2 7.27 -4.22 28.39
CA ILE A 2 7.38 -3.30 27.25
C ILE A 2 6.05 -2.56 27.15
N THR A 3 6.04 -1.28 27.47
CA THR A 3 4.85 -0.44 27.32
C THR A 3 4.64 -0.20 25.83
N THR A 4 3.61 -0.80 25.23
CA THR A 4 3.25 -0.53 23.83
C THR A 4 2.69 0.89 23.75
N GLN A 5 3.47 1.82 23.22
CA GLN A 5 3.00 3.19 23.00
C GLN A 5 2.07 3.18 21.77
N HIS A 6 0.79 3.45 21.97
CA HIS A 6 -0.17 3.56 20.87
C HIS A 6 -0.02 4.91 20.16
N LEU A 7 0.21 4.87 18.85
CA LEU A 7 0.25 6.06 18.00
C LEU A 7 -1.14 6.38 17.47
N THR A 8 -1.47 7.66 17.37
CA THR A 8 -2.63 8.10 16.59
C THR A 8 -2.38 7.93 15.09
N SER A 9 -3.44 7.91 14.27
CA SER A 9 -3.32 7.85 12.81
C SER A 9 -2.48 9.00 12.24
N ASP A 10 -2.62 10.21 12.79
CA ASP A 10 -1.85 11.39 12.36
C ASP A 10 -0.37 11.25 12.72
N GLN A 11 -0.08 10.76 13.94
CA GLN A 11 1.30 10.51 14.36
C GLN A 11 1.95 9.43 13.51
N LEU A 12 1.21 8.39 13.14
CA LEU A 12 1.68 7.35 12.23
C LEU A 12 1.94 7.92 10.83
N GLN A 13 1.01 8.70 10.28
CA GLN A 13 1.15 9.32 8.97
C GLN A 13 2.37 10.24 8.91
N GLN A 14 2.56 11.11 9.91
CA GLN A 14 3.73 11.99 10.01
C GLN A 14 5.06 11.23 10.06
N ARG A 15 5.09 10.03 10.65
CA ARG A 15 6.29 9.18 10.66
C ARG A 15 6.52 8.52 9.30
N ILE A 16 5.47 8.04 8.64
CA ILE A 16 5.53 7.44 7.30
C ILE A 16 5.96 8.47 6.25
N ASP A 17 5.45 9.70 6.32
CA ASP A 17 5.75 10.78 5.37
C ASP A 17 7.22 11.21 5.37
N ARG A 18 7.98 10.85 6.41
CA ARG A 18 9.43 11.10 6.50
C ARG A 18 10.26 10.02 5.80
N LEU A 19 9.68 8.86 5.51
CA LEU A 19 10.40 7.80 4.83
C LEU A 19 10.64 8.21 3.37
N PRO A 20 11.85 7.98 2.83
CA PRO A 20 12.11 8.19 1.41
C PRO A 20 11.08 7.44 0.56
N ARG A 21 10.53 8.11 -0.46
CA ARG A 21 9.48 7.52 -1.30
C ARG A 21 9.60 7.96 -2.76
N MET A 22 9.65 6.99 -3.67
CA MET A 22 9.54 7.19 -5.11
C MET A 22 8.09 6.90 -5.54
N ARG A 23 7.45 7.81 -6.29
CA ARG A 23 6.06 7.62 -6.72
C ARG A 23 6.00 6.74 -7.97
N LEU A 24 5.61 5.49 -7.78
CA LEU A 24 5.51 4.46 -8.82
C LEU A 24 4.06 3.96 -9.01
N ALA A 25 3.25 4.01 -7.95
CA ALA A 25 1.90 3.49 -7.96
C ALA A 25 0.85 4.59 -8.17
N HIS A 26 -0.22 4.26 -8.88
CA HIS A 26 -1.42 5.10 -8.99
C HIS A 26 -2.26 4.98 -7.71
N LEU A 27 -2.25 6.02 -6.89
CA LEU A 27 -2.85 6.03 -5.55
C LEU A 27 -3.75 7.26 -5.34
N PRO A 28 -4.81 7.16 -4.51
CA PRO A 28 -5.26 5.96 -3.81
C PRO A 28 -6.01 5.00 -4.74
N THR A 29 -5.83 3.68 -4.53
CA THR A 29 -6.61 2.66 -5.23
C THR A 29 -8.08 2.63 -4.74
N PRO A 30 -9.05 2.26 -5.57
CA PRO A 30 -10.46 2.17 -5.15
C PRO A 30 -10.69 1.18 -4.00
N LEU A 31 -11.68 1.47 -3.16
CA LEU A 31 -12.29 0.52 -2.23
C LEU A 31 -13.72 0.26 -2.72
N GLU A 32 -13.98 -0.95 -3.19
CA GLU A 32 -15.23 -1.29 -3.88
C GLU A 32 -16.05 -2.29 -3.07
N GLU A 33 -17.36 -2.08 -2.97
CA GLU A 33 -18.28 -3.04 -2.38
C GLU A 33 -18.53 -4.19 -3.34
N MET A 34 -18.64 -5.41 -2.82
CA MET A 34 -18.96 -6.63 -3.59
C MET A 34 -20.38 -7.12 -3.25
N PRO A 35 -21.44 -6.43 -3.72
CA PRO A 35 -22.82 -6.72 -3.32
C PRO A 35 -23.28 -8.11 -3.77
N ARG A 36 -22.91 -8.53 -4.99
CA ARG A 36 -23.26 -9.87 -5.51
C ARG A 36 -22.60 -11.00 -4.72
N LEU A 37 -21.37 -10.79 -4.24
CA LEU A 37 -20.68 -11.78 -3.42
C LEU A 37 -21.26 -11.83 -2.01
N THR A 38 -21.57 -10.65 -1.45
CA THR A 38 -22.26 -10.51 -0.16
C THR A 38 -23.59 -11.28 -0.18
N GLU A 39 -24.42 -11.06 -1.20
CA GLU A 39 -25.69 -11.76 -1.39
C GLU A 39 -25.48 -13.28 -1.53
N LYS A 40 -24.54 -13.69 -2.39
CA LYS A 40 -24.25 -15.11 -2.63
C LYS A 40 -23.86 -15.88 -1.37
N LEU A 41 -23.24 -15.21 -0.40
CA LEU A 41 -22.78 -15.80 0.86
C LEU A 41 -23.76 -15.62 2.03
N GLY A 42 -24.87 -14.89 1.83
CA GLY A 42 -25.80 -14.55 2.91
C GLY A 42 -25.22 -13.55 3.92
N GLY A 43 -24.27 -12.71 3.50
CA GLY A 43 -23.46 -11.83 4.35
C GLY A 43 -22.07 -12.39 4.67
N PRO A 44 -21.18 -11.62 5.33
CA PRO A 44 -21.30 -10.20 5.70
C PRO A 44 -21.10 -9.26 4.49
N LYS A 45 -21.15 -7.94 4.71
CA LYS A 45 -20.81 -6.94 3.68
C LYS A 45 -19.33 -7.06 3.30
N ILE A 46 -19.05 -7.43 2.06
CA ILE A 46 -17.69 -7.65 1.56
C ILE A 46 -17.24 -6.44 0.75
N TRP A 47 -15.99 -6.03 0.98
CA TRP A 47 -15.30 -4.98 0.24
C TRP A 47 -13.99 -5.51 -0.31
N ILE A 48 -13.55 -4.95 -1.44
CA ILE A 48 -12.24 -5.21 -2.03
C ILE A 48 -11.46 -3.91 -2.16
N LYS A 49 -10.22 -3.91 -1.65
CA LYS A 49 -9.25 -2.85 -1.91
C LYS A 49 -8.49 -3.21 -3.18
N ARG A 50 -8.66 -2.40 -4.24
CA ARG A 50 -8.18 -2.70 -5.59
C ARG A 50 -6.68 -2.42 -5.77
N GLU A 51 -5.82 -3.08 -4.98
CA GLU A 51 -4.36 -2.95 -5.12
C GLU A 51 -3.83 -3.48 -6.46
N ASP A 52 -4.63 -4.25 -7.21
CA ASP A 52 -4.39 -4.57 -8.60
C ASP A 52 -4.36 -3.32 -9.50
N MET A 53 -5.01 -2.21 -9.09
CA MET A 53 -5.09 -0.97 -9.88
C MET A 53 -3.98 0.03 -9.58
N THR A 54 -2.81 -0.41 -9.12
CA THR A 54 -1.64 0.47 -8.88
C THR A 54 -0.89 0.88 -10.16
N GLY A 55 -1.29 0.38 -11.34
CA GLY A 55 -0.86 0.88 -12.65
C GLY A 55 0.46 0.32 -13.20
N LEU A 56 1.53 0.33 -12.40
CA LEU A 56 2.85 -0.12 -12.85
C LEU A 56 2.85 -1.62 -13.22
N ALA A 57 3.14 -1.96 -14.48
CA ALA A 57 3.24 -3.34 -14.96
C ALA A 57 2.06 -4.23 -14.53
N TYR A 58 0.84 -3.79 -14.83
CA TYR A 58 -0.44 -4.39 -14.39
C TYR A 58 -0.80 -4.20 -12.90
N GLY A 59 0.03 -3.48 -12.15
CA GLY A 59 -0.22 -3.11 -10.77
C GLY A 59 0.10 -4.20 -9.75
N GLY A 60 -0.69 -4.28 -8.69
CA GLY A 60 -0.46 -5.16 -7.54
C GLY A 60 0.18 -4.47 -6.34
N ASN A 61 0.28 -5.23 -5.24
CA ASN A 61 0.82 -4.74 -3.97
C ASN A 61 2.31 -4.37 -4.04
N LYS A 62 3.09 -4.99 -4.93
CA LYS A 62 4.53 -4.75 -5.03
C LYS A 62 4.87 -3.37 -5.56
N ALA A 63 4.03 -2.79 -6.41
CA ALA A 63 4.21 -1.40 -6.85
C ALA A 63 4.27 -0.43 -5.66
N ARG A 64 3.41 -0.62 -4.64
CA ARG A 64 3.42 0.19 -3.41
C ARG A 64 4.62 -0.10 -2.51
N HIS A 65 5.06 -1.36 -2.43
CA HIS A 65 6.24 -1.73 -1.66
C HIS A 65 7.50 -1.07 -2.23
N TYR A 66 7.69 -1.16 -3.55
CA TYR A 66 8.85 -0.61 -4.22
C TYR A 66 8.92 0.92 -4.17
N GLU A 67 7.81 1.63 -3.89
CA GLU A 67 7.88 3.08 -3.62
C GLU A 67 8.82 3.41 -2.46
N PHE A 68 8.99 2.52 -1.48
CA PHE A 68 9.88 2.75 -0.32
C PHE A 68 11.26 2.09 -0.46
N GLU A 69 11.39 1.03 -1.26
CA GLU A 69 12.67 0.36 -1.51
C GLU A 69 13.51 1.08 -2.58
N MET A 70 12.88 1.56 -3.66
CA MET A 70 13.59 2.18 -4.79
C MET A 70 14.41 3.43 -4.43
N PRO A 71 14.03 4.28 -3.46
CA PRO A 71 14.89 5.36 -2.99
C PRO A 71 16.25 4.87 -2.48
N HIS A 72 16.29 3.76 -1.74
CA HIS A 72 17.56 3.18 -1.29
C HIS A 72 18.37 2.70 -2.49
N VAL A 73 17.72 1.99 -3.42
CA VAL A 73 18.36 1.49 -4.65
C VAL A 73 19.02 2.61 -5.44
N GLN A 74 18.29 3.72 -5.63
CA GLN A 74 18.77 4.89 -6.34
C GLN A 74 19.90 5.62 -5.60
N ASN A 75 19.78 5.79 -4.28
CA ASN A 75 20.75 6.56 -3.48
C ASN A 75 22.10 5.86 -3.32
N GLU A 76 22.10 4.52 -3.22
CA GLU A 76 23.34 3.73 -3.14
C GLU A 76 23.98 3.48 -4.52
N GLY A 77 23.33 3.93 -5.60
CA GLY A 77 23.87 3.81 -6.96
C GLY A 77 23.86 2.39 -7.51
N TYR A 78 22.95 1.52 -7.05
CA TYR A 78 22.76 0.21 -7.65
C TYR A 78 22.14 0.35 -9.05
N ASP A 79 22.61 -0.47 -9.99
CA ASP A 79 22.17 -0.49 -11.39
C ASP A 79 21.34 -1.75 -11.74
N VAL A 80 21.31 -2.75 -10.86
CA VAL A 80 20.58 -4.01 -11.03
C VAL A 80 19.83 -4.38 -9.74
N MET A 81 18.58 -4.83 -9.87
CA MET A 81 17.81 -5.49 -8.81
C MET A 81 17.62 -6.98 -9.17
N ILE A 82 17.75 -7.86 -8.17
CA ILE A 82 17.64 -9.32 -8.30
C ILE A 82 16.51 -9.82 -7.40
#